data_AF-A0A1Q4GRX9-F1
#
_entry.id   AF-A0A1Q4GRX9-F1
#
_cell.length_a   1.000
_cell.length_b   1.000
_cell.length_c   1.000
_cell.angle_alpha   90.00
_cell.angle_beta   90.00
_cell.angle_gamma   90.00
#
_symmetry.space_group_name_H-M   'P 1'
#
loop_
_entity.id
_entity.type
_entity.pdbx_description
1 polymer ?
#
loop_
_entity_poly.entity_id
_entity_poly.type
_entity_poly.pdbx_seq_one_letter_code
_entity_poly.pdbx_strand_id
1 'polypeptide(L)'
;MKRNQGKAGLFGRIWRGGVMLSLLGVGIAVVAGLAGRYAAESADTVAEGWGGEATVAIAQGVQRLSPIPLANACGLGASSCFKCHNGTRAAKPEMDAAKAPWHANHAKVNNSCVGCHKGNSRIMKEDVAHAKMVAKPRDNTADSCGSCHKGDLAKVQGAYSTSAGAK
;
A
#
# COMPACT_ATOMS: atom_id res chain seq x y z
N MET A 1 49.17 53.40 -17.93
CA MET A 1 47.70 53.26 -17.93
C MET A 1 47.34 51.77 -17.82
N LYS A 2 46.85 51.30 -16.66
CA LYS A 2 46.39 49.90 -16.47
C LYS A 2 44.86 49.91 -16.39
N ARG A 3 44.20 49.25 -17.36
CA ARG A 3 42.74 49.08 -17.41
C ARG A 3 42.31 47.94 -16.49
N ASN A 4 41.42 48.25 -15.56
CA ASN A 4 40.79 47.33 -14.62
C ASN A 4 39.60 46.65 -15.33
N GLN A 5 39.68 45.33 -15.59
CA GLN A 5 38.60 44.54 -16.20
C GLN A 5 37.72 43.92 -15.10
N GLY A 6 36.46 44.36 -15.07
CA GLY A 6 35.51 44.15 -13.99
C GLY A 6 34.85 42.77 -13.96
N LYS A 7 34.52 42.37 -12.73
CA LYS A 7 33.82 41.19 -12.24
C LYS A 7 32.36 41.06 -12.74
N ALA A 8 32.10 41.08 -14.04
CA ALA A 8 30.73 41.10 -14.60
C ALA A 8 30.14 39.72 -15.02
N GLY A 9 30.79 38.59 -14.72
CA GLY A 9 30.42 37.30 -15.34
C GLY A 9 29.61 36.30 -14.50
N LEU A 10 29.63 36.41 -13.16
CA LEU A 10 29.18 35.30 -12.30
C LEU A 10 27.74 35.46 -11.79
N PHE A 11 27.36 36.66 -11.36
CA PHE A 11 26.03 36.91 -10.78
C PHE A 11 24.88 36.75 -11.79
N GLY A 12 25.07 37.16 -13.06
CA GLY A 12 24.03 37.04 -14.10
C GLY A 12 23.74 35.60 -14.54
N ARG A 13 24.70 34.68 -14.40
CA ARG A 13 24.52 33.25 -14.72
C ARG A 13 23.73 32.51 -13.65
N ILE A 14 23.96 32.84 -12.38
CA ILE A 14 23.24 32.23 -11.24
C ILE A 14 21.76 32.64 -11.26
N TRP A 15 21.47 33.90 -11.62
CA TRP A 15 20.10 34.40 -11.66
C TRP A 15 19.26 33.79 -12.79
N ARG A 16 19.86 33.57 -13.97
CA ARG A 16 19.20 32.90 -15.11
C ARG A 16 18.95 31.41 -14.86
N GLY A 17 19.84 30.73 -14.14
CA GLY A 17 19.67 29.33 -13.75
C GLY A 17 18.53 29.13 -12.74
N GLY A 18 18.42 30.03 -11.75
CA GLY A 18 17.36 29.98 -10.74
C GLY A 18 15.96 30.14 -11.32
N VAL A 19 15.76 31.12 -12.21
CA VAL A 19 14.44 31.38 -12.82
C VAL A 19 13.96 30.22 -13.70
N MET A 20 14.85 29.61 -14.48
CA MET A 20 14.48 28.45 -15.30
C MET A 20 14.12 27.22 -14.46
N LEU A 21 14.81 27.01 -13.33
CA LEU A 21 14.50 25.89 -12.43
C LEU A 21 13.16 26.08 -11.71
N SER A 22 12.82 27.33 -11.34
CA SER A 22 11.52 27.65 -10.72
C SER A 22 10.35 27.48 -11.69
N LEU A 23 10.50 27.88 -12.96
CA LEU A 23 9.45 27.68 -13.97
C LEU A 23 9.21 26.19 -14.26
N LEU A 24 10.28 25.38 -14.29
CA LEU A 24 10.16 23.94 -14.44
C LEU A 24 9.45 23.29 -13.24
N GLY A 25 9.79 23.71 -12.01
CA GLY A 25 9.18 23.20 -10.79
C GLY A 25 7.69 23.51 -10.68
N VAL A 26 7.29 24.74 -11.04
CA VAL A 26 5.86 25.14 -11.05
C VAL A 26 5.10 24.39 -12.14
N GLY A 27 5.68 24.20 -13.33
CA GLY A 27 5.07 23.41 -14.40
C GLY A 27 4.79 21.97 -13.99
N ILE A 28 5.75 21.30 -13.34
CA ILE A 28 5.59 19.93 -12.84
C ILE A 28 4.49 19.87 -11.77
N ALA A 29 4.44 20.85 -10.85
CA ALA A 29 3.44 20.88 -9.79
C ALA A 29 2.01 21.09 -10.33
N VAL A 30 1.84 21.94 -11.34
CA VAL A 30 0.54 22.19 -11.98
C VAL A 30 0.05 20.97 -12.75
N VAL A 31 0.94 20.31 -13.52
CA VAL A 31 0.61 19.09 -14.25
C VAL A 31 0.26 17.95 -13.29
N ALA A 32 1.02 17.76 -12.20
CA ALA A 32 0.73 16.75 -11.19
C ALA A 32 -0.59 17.03 -10.45
N GLY A 33 -0.90 18.30 -10.15
CA GLY A 33 -2.14 18.71 -9.51
C GLY A 33 -3.38 18.48 -10.38
N LEU A 34 -3.30 18.80 -11.68
CA LEU A 34 -4.38 18.56 -12.65
C LEU A 34 -4.61 17.06 -12.90
N ALA A 35 -3.53 16.28 -13.05
CA ALA A 35 -3.62 14.83 -13.20
C ALA A 35 -4.24 14.14 -11.98
N GLY A 36 -3.89 14.61 -10.76
CA GLY A 36 -4.46 14.09 -9.52
C GLY A 36 -5.96 14.37 -9.38
N ARG A 37 -6.45 15.50 -9.87
CA ARG A 37 -7.89 15.83 -9.85
C ARG A 37 -8.69 15.04 -10.86
N TYR A 38 -8.16 14.83 -12.06
CA TYR A 38 -8.78 13.97 -13.07
C TYR A 38 -8.86 12.51 -12.61
N ALA A 39 -7.82 12.00 -11.96
CA ALA A 39 -7.80 10.64 -11.43
C ALA A 39 -8.85 10.44 -10.32
N ALA A 40 -9.02 11.43 -9.44
CA ALA A 40 -10.02 11.37 -8.37
C ALA A 40 -11.46 11.37 -8.91
N GLU A 41 -11.74 12.19 -9.92
CA GLU A 41 -13.07 12.28 -10.55
C GLU A 41 -13.41 11.02 -11.40
N SER A 42 -12.38 10.39 -11.97
CA SER A 42 -12.54 9.13 -12.72
C SER A 42 -12.71 7.88 -11.83
N ALA A 43 -12.25 7.91 -10.58
CA ALA A 43 -12.29 6.72 -9.72
C ALA A 43 -13.72 6.38 -9.25
N ASP A 44 -14.57 7.39 -9.06
CA ASP A 44 -15.97 7.20 -8.62
C ASP A 44 -16.89 6.67 -9.73
N THR A 45 -16.48 6.74 -11.01
CA THR A 45 -17.32 6.35 -12.16
C THR A 45 -16.96 5.00 -12.80
N VAL A 46 -15.81 4.39 -12.43
CA VAL A 46 -15.24 3.24 -13.17
C VAL A 46 -15.54 1.87 -12.51
N ALA A 47 -16.19 1.85 -11.34
CA ALA A 47 -16.41 0.60 -10.61
C ALA A 47 -17.44 -0.37 -11.24
N GLU A 48 -18.26 0.05 -12.22
CA GLU A 48 -19.32 -0.80 -12.81
C GLU A 48 -19.36 -0.81 -14.37
N GLY A 49 -18.24 -0.57 -15.07
CA GLY A 49 -18.22 -0.45 -16.55
C GLY A 49 -17.35 -1.47 -17.29
N TRP A 50 -17.77 -1.83 -18.52
CA TRP A 50 -16.98 -2.60 -19.51
C TRP A 50 -15.67 -1.84 -19.80
N GLY A 51 -14.56 -2.29 -19.24
CA GLY A 51 -13.27 -1.58 -19.28
C GLY A 51 -12.39 -1.74 -18.04
N GLY A 52 -12.91 -2.30 -16.93
CA GLY A 52 -12.13 -2.51 -15.70
C GLY A 52 -10.84 -3.31 -15.89
N GLU A 53 -10.81 -4.21 -16.88
CA GLU A 53 -9.63 -5.00 -17.26
C GLU A 53 -8.49 -4.13 -17.81
N ALA A 54 -8.83 -3.12 -18.62
CA ALA A 54 -7.86 -2.17 -19.16
C ALA A 54 -7.28 -1.29 -18.05
N THR A 55 -8.10 -0.89 -17.07
CA THR A 55 -7.67 -0.12 -15.90
C THR A 55 -6.71 -0.91 -15.02
N VAL A 56 -6.97 -2.21 -14.82
CA VAL A 56 -6.06 -3.13 -14.12
C VAL A 56 -4.73 -3.29 -14.86
N ALA A 57 -4.77 -3.45 -16.19
CA ALA A 57 -3.56 -3.54 -17.01
C ALA A 57 -2.71 -2.27 -16.95
N ILE A 58 -3.34 -1.09 -16.98
CA ILE A 58 -2.66 0.21 -16.84
C ILE A 58 -2.05 0.36 -15.44
N ALA A 59 -2.79 0.01 -14.38
CA ALA A 59 -2.28 0.05 -13.01
C ALA A 59 -1.03 -0.85 -12.83
N GLN A 60 -1.04 -2.04 -13.44
CA GLN A 60 0.13 -2.93 -13.46
C GLN A 60 1.30 -2.37 -14.27
N GLY A 61 1.04 -1.70 -15.40
CA GLY A 61 2.07 -1.03 -16.20
C GLY A 61 2.72 0.14 -15.47
N VAL A 62 1.92 1.00 -14.84
CA VAL A 62 2.38 2.14 -14.02
C VAL A 62 3.23 1.67 -12.84
N GLN A 63 2.94 0.48 -12.28
CA GLN A 63 3.74 -0.11 -11.22
C GLN A 63 5.17 -0.47 -11.60
N ARG A 64 5.40 -0.87 -12.84
CA ARG A 64 6.75 -1.22 -13.31
C ARG A 64 7.63 0.02 -13.50
N LEU A 65 7.02 1.19 -13.65
CA LEU A 65 7.70 2.47 -13.91
C LEU A 65 7.77 3.37 -12.66
N SER A 66 6.94 3.10 -11.66
CA SER A 66 6.94 3.85 -10.40
C SER A 66 8.07 3.39 -9.49
N PRO A 67 8.96 4.30 -9.02
CA PRO A 67 9.94 3.97 -7.98
C PRO A 67 9.29 3.76 -6.61
N ILE A 68 7.99 4.05 -6.48
CA ILE A 68 7.19 3.81 -5.29
C ILE A 68 6.29 2.59 -5.58
N PRO A 69 6.49 1.45 -4.88
CA PRO A 69 5.58 0.33 -5.01
C PRO A 69 4.18 0.82 -4.61
N LEU A 70 3.16 0.55 -5.43
CA LEU A 70 1.76 0.71 -5.03
C LEU A 70 1.63 -0.19 -3.80
N ALA A 71 1.63 0.44 -2.64
CA ALA A 71 0.83 -0.08 -1.55
C ALA A 71 -0.58 -0.09 -2.13
N ASN A 72 -1.04 -1.27 -2.57
CA ASN A 72 -2.43 -1.46 -2.94
C ASN A 72 -3.21 -0.81 -1.79
N ALA A 73 -4.18 0.07 -2.09
CA ALA A 73 -4.96 0.74 -1.05
C ALA A 73 -5.57 -0.26 -0.03
N CYS A 74 -5.58 -1.56 -0.37
CA CYS A 74 -6.04 -2.67 0.45
C CYS A 74 -5.04 -3.87 0.59
N GLY A 75 -3.72 -3.75 0.34
CA GLY A 75 -2.78 -4.90 0.28
C GLY A 75 -1.62 -4.90 1.30
N LEU A 76 -0.91 -6.05 1.40
CA LEU A 76 0.21 -6.38 2.33
C LEU A 76 1.16 -5.22 2.68
N GLY A 77 1.48 -4.37 1.70
CA GLY A 77 2.45 -3.29 1.85
C GLY A 77 2.01 -2.14 2.77
N ALA A 78 0.72 -2.06 3.14
CA ALA A 78 0.19 -0.97 3.95
C ALA A 78 0.27 -1.22 5.48
N SER A 79 0.65 -2.42 5.93
CA SER A 79 0.61 -2.77 7.35
C SER A 79 1.97 -2.72 8.06
N SER A 80 2.03 -2.07 9.23
CA SER A 80 3.20 -2.09 10.12
C SER A 80 3.55 -3.49 10.62
N CYS A 81 2.62 -4.45 10.59
CA CYS A 81 2.81 -5.80 11.13
C CYS A 81 4.06 -6.49 10.57
N PHE A 82 4.29 -6.40 9.26
CA PHE A 82 5.43 -7.06 8.59
C PHE A 82 6.80 -6.49 8.98
N LYS A 83 6.85 -5.28 9.54
CA LYS A 83 8.10 -4.70 10.03
C LYS A 83 8.63 -5.43 11.28
N CYS A 84 7.74 -6.03 12.07
CA CYS A 84 8.09 -6.83 13.24
C CYS A 84 7.96 -8.34 12.96
N HIS A 85 6.88 -8.79 12.32
CA HIS A 85 6.63 -10.20 11.98
C HIS A 85 7.33 -10.64 10.69
N ASN A 86 8.66 -10.49 10.67
CA ASN A 86 9.54 -10.85 9.55
C ASN A 86 10.36 -12.12 9.79
N GLY A 87 10.22 -12.75 10.96
CA GLY A 87 10.99 -13.92 11.36
C GLY A 87 12.28 -13.58 12.11
N THR A 88 12.67 -12.30 12.21
CA THR A 88 13.84 -11.86 12.98
C THR A 88 13.41 -11.20 14.30
N ARG A 89 12.49 -10.22 14.24
CA ARG A 89 12.03 -9.50 15.44
C ARG A 89 10.88 -10.22 16.15
N ALA A 90 9.99 -10.80 15.36
CA ALA A 90 8.91 -11.68 15.80
C ALA A 90 8.68 -12.74 14.72
N ALA A 91 8.00 -13.83 15.10
CA ALA A 91 7.65 -14.89 14.17
C ALA A 91 6.87 -14.33 12.97
N LYS A 92 7.30 -14.67 11.76
CA LYS A 92 6.52 -14.37 10.55
C LYS A 92 5.30 -15.29 10.46
N PRO A 93 4.22 -14.87 9.79
CA PRO A 93 3.11 -15.77 9.49
C PRO A 93 3.61 -16.97 8.68
N GLU A 94 3.06 -18.16 8.96
CA GLU A 94 3.28 -19.34 8.12
C GLU A 94 2.58 -19.14 6.78
N MET A 95 3.32 -19.29 5.68
CA MET A 95 2.88 -19.02 4.31
C MET A 95 2.83 -20.29 3.44
N ASP A 96 3.25 -21.44 3.96
CA ASP A 96 3.11 -22.73 3.28
C ASP A 96 1.62 -23.10 3.16
N ALA A 97 1.09 -23.05 1.94
CA ALA A 97 -0.32 -23.30 1.68
C ALA A 97 -0.76 -24.73 2.05
N ALA A 98 0.15 -25.71 2.08
CA ALA A 98 -0.16 -27.07 2.47
C ALA A 98 -0.29 -27.23 3.99
N LYS A 99 0.39 -26.38 4.77
CA LYS A 99 0.39 -26.41 6.23
C LYS A 99 -0.56 -25.37 6.82
N ALA A 100 -0.41 -24.11 6.43
CA ALA A 100 -1.26 -23.00 6.85
C ALA A 100 -1.84 -22.27 5.63
N PRO A 101 -2.89 -22.82 4.99
CA PRO A 101 -3.49 -22.23 3.80
C PRO A 101 -4.03 -20.82 4.03
N TRP A 102 -4.36 -20.47 5.28
CA TRP A 102 -4.95 -19.19 5.64
C TRP A 102 -4.15 -17.97 5.17
N HIS A 103 -2.90 -17.82 5.61
CA HIS A 103 -2.11 -16.63 5.25
C HIS A 103 -1.72 -16.65 3.77
N ALA A 104 -1.48 -17.83 3.19
CA ALA A 104 -1.18 -17.95 1.76
C ALA A 104 -2.35 -17.46 0.89
N ASN A 105 -3.57 -17.91 1.20
CA ASN A 105 -4.77 -17.58 0.44
C ASN A 105 -5.22 -16.13 0.65
N HIS A 106 -4.94 -15.55 1.82
CA HIS A 106 -5.35 -14.19 2.17
C HIS A 106 -4.20 -13.18 2.12
N ALA A 107 -3.04 -13.58 1.61
CA ALA A 107 -1.87 -12.73 1.52
C ALA A 107 -2.25 -11.39 0.91
N LYS A 108 -2.99 -11.36 -0.19
CA LYS A 108 -3.23 -10.12 -0.95
C LYS A 108 -4.51 -9.34 -0.55
N VAL A 109 -5.25 -9.78 0.46
CA VAL A 109 -6.61 -9.26 0.75
C VAL A 109 -6.61 -8.30 1.95
N ASN A 110 -7.28 -7.15 1.82
CA ASN A 110 -7.67 -6.18 2.87
C ASN A 110 -6.71 -6.05 4.07
N ASN A 111 -5.51 -5.52 3.85
CA ASN A 111 -4.48 -5.37 4.90
C ASN A 111 -4.15 -6.67 5.65
N SER A 112 -4.33 -7.82 4.99
CA SER A 112 -4.01 -9.25 5.27
C SER A 112 -3.99 -9.72 6.74
N CYS A 113 -3.26 -9.03 7.60
CA CYS A 113 -3.18 -9.24 9.03
C CYS A 113 -4.40 -8.61 9.74
N VAL A 114 -4.71 -7.34 9.49
CA VAL A 114 -5.72 -6.58 10.27
C VAL A 114 -7.15 -7.05 10.02
N GLY A 115 -7.45 -7.54 8.81
CA GLY A 115 -8.78 -8.07 8.51
C GLY A 115 -9.21 -9.14 9.51
N CYS A 116 -8.29 -10.07 9.80
CA CYS A 116 -8.51 -11.21 10.68
C CYS A 116 -8.12 -10.93 12.13
N HIS A 117 -6.92 -10.36 12.34
CA HIS A 117 -6.33 -10.15 13.67
C HIS A 117 -6.70 -8.81 14.30
N LYS A 118 -7.27 -7.86 13.56
CA LYS A 118 -7.51 -6.48 14.06
C LYS A 118 -6.20 -5.77 14.46
N GLY A 119 -6.24 -4.90 15.47
CA GLY A 119 -5.10 -4.09 15.90
C GLY A 119 -4.89 -2.84 15.04
N ASN A 120 -3.81 -2.10 15.34
CA ASN A 120 -3.46 -0.85 14.67
C ASN A 120 -2.23 -1.01 13.76
N SER A 121 -2.46 -1.18 12.46
CA SER A 121 -1.42 -1.35 11.44
C SER A 121 -0.63 -0.09 11.09
N ARG A 122 -0.90 1.05 11.73
CA ARG A 122 -0.22 2.32 11.46
C ARG A 122 0.79 2.68 12.55
N ILE A 123 0.75 2.02 13.69
CA ILE A 123 1.60 2.31 14.85
C ILE A 123 2.66 1.21 15.00
N MET A 124 3.87 1.62 15.40
CA MET A 124 5.02 0.74 15.59
C MET A 124 5.27 0.37 17.06
N LYS A 125 4.61 1.05 17.99
CA LYS A 125 4.69 0.73 19.42
C LYS A 125 3.82 -0.49 19.71
N GLU A 126 4.43 -1.54 20.26
CA GLU A 126 3.83 -2.88 20.35
C GLU A 126 2.49 -2.92 21.10
N ASP A 127 2.45 -2.37 22.30
CA ASP A 127 1.24 -2.29 23.14
C ASP A 127 0.08 -1.59 22.43
N VAL A 128 0.36 -0.51 21.70
CA VAL A 128 -0.64 0.24 20.92
C VAL A 128 -1.04 -0.50 19.64
N ALA A 129 -0.09 -1.15 18.97
CA ALA A 129 -0.34 -1.93 17.75
C ALA A 129 -1.20 -3.17 18.04
N HIS A 130 -0.94 -3.85 19.16
CA HIS A 130 -1.63 -5.07 19.58
C HIS A 130 -2.91 -4.78 20.39
N ALA A 131 -3.22 -3.52 20.69
CA ALA A 131 -4.44 -3.16 21.41
C ALA A 131 -5.67 -3.69 20.68
N LYS A 132 -6.49 -4.49 21.39
CA LYS A 132 -7.72 -5.14 20.88
C LYS A 132 -7.48 -6.09 19.69
N MET A 133 -6.26 -6.63 19.57
CA MET A 133 -5.95 -7.64 18.57
C MET A 133 -6.58 -8.99 18.95
N VAL A 134 -7.06 -9.70 17.95
CA VAL A 134 -7.52 -11.09 18.04
C VAL A 134 -6.33 -12.00 17.77
N ALA A 135 -5.84 -12.67 18.82
CA ALA A 135 -4.70 -13.58 18.70
C ALA A 135 -5.02 -14.78 17.79
N LYS A 136 -6.24 -15.33 17.91
CA LYS A 136 -6.69 -16.52 17.18
C LYS A 136 -8.01 -16.26 16.44
N PRO A 137 -7.95 -15.72 15.21
CA PRO A 137 -9.14 -15.45 14.39
C PRO A 137 -10.05 -16.67 14.17
N ARG A 138 -9.51 -17.89 14.31
CA ARG A 138 -10.24 -19.16 14.17
C ARG A 138 -11.22 -19.44 15.30
N ASP A 139 -10.96 -18.92 16.50
CA ASP A 139 -11.84 -19.15 17.64
C ASP A 139 -13.11 -18.27 17.54
N ASN A 140 -13.08 -17.26 16.65
CA ASN A 140 -14.20 -16.37 16.36
C ASN A 140 -14.33 -16.11 14.85
N THR A 141 -14.63 -17.17 14.10
CA THR A 141 -14.78 -17.09 12.64
C THR A 141 -15.94 -16.22 12.19
N ALA A 142 -16.99 -16.05 13.00
CA ALA A 142 -18.08 -15.14 12.69
C ALA A 142 -17.57 -13.69 12.50
N ASP A 143 -16.74 -13.20 13.42
CA ASP A 143 -16.21 -11.84 13.34
C ASP A 143 -15.00 -11.72 12.40
N SER A 144 -14.12 -12.73 12.38
CA SER A 144 -12.88 -12.67 11.60
C SER A 144 -13.08 -13.02 10.13
N CYS A 145 -13.98 -13.96 9.80
CA CYS A 145 -14.27 -14.36 8.41
C CYS A 145 -15.54 -13.69 7.87
N GLY A 146 -16.58 -13.53 8.70
CA GLY A 146 -17.91 -13.08 8.27
C GLY A 146 -17.96 -11.65 7.73
N SER A 147 -16.97 -10.81 8.04
CA SER A 147 -16.88 -9.47 7.44
C SER A 147 -16.66 -9.49 5.92
N CYS A 148 -15.97 -10.52 5.41
CA CYS A 148 -15.72 -10.72 3.97
C CYS A 148 -16.59 -11.83 3.37
N HIS A 149 -16.88 -12.88 4.15
CA HIS A 149 -17.59 -14.09 3.68
C HIS A 149 -19.06 -14.10 4.09
N LYS A 150 -19.81 -13.03 3.82
CA LYS A 150 -21.21 -12.90 4.28
C LYS A 150 -22.15 -13.94 3.67
N GLY A 151 -21.92 -14.33 2.42
CA GLY A 151 -22.78 -15.26 1.67
C GLY A 151 -22.32 -16.72 1.72
N ASP A 152 -21.08 -16.99 2.14
CA ASP A 152 -20.46 -18.31 2.08
C ASP A 152 -19.71 -18.70 3.35
N LEU A 153 -19.95 -18.00 4.47
CA LEU A 153 -19.26 -18.20 5.75
C LEU A 153 -19.18 -19.68 6.16
N ALA A 154 -20.32 -20.39 6.12
CA ALA A 154 -20.38 -21.80 6.51
C ALA A 154 -19.50 -22.69 5.63
N LYS A 155 -19.42 -22.41 4.32
CA LYS A 155 -18.57 -23.13 3.37
C LYS A 155 -17.09 -22.90 3.68
N VAL A 156 -16.71 -21.66 3.95
CA VAL A 156 -15.33 -21.29 4.26
C VAL A 156 -14.90 -21.83 5.62
N GLN A 157 -15.74 -21.73 6.65
CA GLN A 157 -15.50 -22.33 7.97
C GLN A 157 -15.24 -23.84 7.85
N GLY A 158 -16.06 -24.55 7.07
CA GLY A 158 -15.87 -25.98 6.79
C GLY A 158 -14.53 -26.28 6.10
N ALA A 159 -14.16 -25.52 5.07
CA ALA A 159 -12.94 -25.74 4.31
C ALA A 159 -11.66 -25.58 5.15
N TYR A 160 -11.68 -24.69 6.15
CA TYR A 160 -10.47 -24.36 6.89
C TYR A 160 -10.45 -24.84 8.35
N SER A 161 -11.58 -25.24 8.94
CA SER A 161 -11.64 -25.85 10.28
C SER A 161 -10.77 -27.10 10.41
N THR A 162 -10.58 -27.83 9.30
CA THR A 162 -9.75 -29.05 9.19
C THR A 162 -8.27 -28.79 8.90
N SER A 163 -7.88 -27.56 8.56
CA SER A 163 -6.48 -27.23 8.27
C SER A 163 -5.71 -26.93 9.57
N ALA A 164 -4.61 -27.63 9.83
CA ALA A 164 -3.78 -27.42 11.03
C ALA A 164 -2.70 -26.38 10.76
N GLY A 165 -2.88 -25.14 11.22
CA GLY A 165 -1.92 -24.05 10.98
C GLY A 165 -1.94 -23.01 12.09
N ALA A 166 -0.88 -23.04 12.91
CA ALA A 166 -0.41 -22.12 13.95
C ALA A 166 -1.37 -21.67 15.07
N LYS A 167 -0.92 -21.89 16.31
CA LYS A 167 -1.40 -21.26 17.55
C LYS A 167 -0.93 -19.81 17.64
#